data_AF-A0A0M9DIP6-F1
#
_entry.id   AF-A0A0M9DIP6-F1
#
_cell.length_a   1.000
_cell.length_b   1.000
_cell.length_c   1.000
_cell.angle_alpha   90.00
_cell.angle_beta   90.00
_cell.angle_gamma   90.00
#
_symmetry.space_group_name_H-M   'P 1'
#
loop_
_entity.id
_entity.type
_entity.pdbx_description
1 polymer ?
#
loop_
_entity_poly.entity_id
_entity_poly.type
_entity_poly.pdbx_seq_one_letter_code
_entity_poly.pdbx_strand_id
1 'polypeptide(L)'
;MRIEANGYPQSSIVQAQVSKQAMDDEKQLKKQQEREQELKRQEKMAEQLKRETEATKKQMEAEKDALKIYMTCLEIARRITAGDKVPMKDHKYLIEHDPALYGKSLTLRISKEDPKEHKQLSEDEEEQQHTSSTGLTNEGSTDGHEVLNTDTSSSAVDIKI
;
A
#
# COMPACT_ATOMS: atom_id res chain seq x y z
N MET A 1 -21.70 64.04 65.14
CA MET A 1 -22.23 63.84 63.77
C MET A 1 -21.24 64.50 62.83
N ARG A 2 -20.62 63.88 61.82
CA ARG A 2 -20.97 62.70 61.02
C ARG A 2 -19.72 61.84 60.79
N ILE A 3 -19.92 60.53 60.77
CA ILE A 3 -18.94 59.55 60.29
C ILE A 3 -19.05 59.56 58.77
N GLU A 4 -18.02 60.01 58.06
CA GLU A 4 -17.97 59.90 56.60
C GLU A 4 -17.47 58.50 56.25
N ALA A 5 -18.42 57.67 55.82
CA ALA A 5 -18.22 56.30 55.42
C ALA A 5 -17.44 56.23 54.10
N ASN A 6 -16.24 55.65 54.19
CA ASN A 6 -15.75 54.57 53.34
C ASN A 6 -16.00 54.72 51.82
N GLY A 7 -15.18 55.55 51.17
CA GLY A 7 -15.26 55.80 49.73
C GLY A 7 -14.07 55.29 48.92
N TYR A 8 -13.52 54.09 49.14
CA TYR A 8 -12.61 53.43 48.18
C TYR A 8 -12.64 51.89 48.37
N PRO A 9 -12.53 51.02 47.33
CA PRO A 9 -11.97 51.30 46.01
C PRO A 9 -12.64 50.49 44.86
N GLN A 10 -13.89 50.78 44.47
CA GLN A 10 -14.55 50.05 43.38
C GLN A 10 -13.76 50.11 42.04
N SER A 11 -13.11 51.24 41.75
CA SER A 11 -12.29 51.41 40.53
C SER A 11 -11.05 50.50 40.49
N SER A 12 -10.37 50.27 41.62
CA SER A 12 -9.15 49.43 41.65
C SER A 12 -9.47 47.94 41.51
N ILE A 13 -10.61 47.50 42.06
CA ILE A 13 -11.06 46.11 42.00
C ILE A 13 -11.46 45.78 40.56
N VAL A 14 -12.19 46.68 39.90
CA VAL A 14 -12.56 46.54 38.48
C VAL A 14 -11.32 46.53 37.58
N GLN A 15 -10.33 47.40 37.82
CA GLN A 15 -9.06 47.38 37.07
C GLN A 15 -8.29 46.06 37.26
N ALA A 16 -8.19 45.57 38.50
CA ALA A 16 -7.52 44.30 38.78
C ALA A 16 -8.25 43.10 38.16
N GLN A 17 -9.59 43.11 38.13
CA GLN A 17 -10.40 42.09 37.46
C GLN A 17 -10.20 42.09 35.94
N VAL A 18 -10.18 43.28 35.32
CA VAL A 18 -9.92 43.43 33.88
C VAL A 18 -8.51 42.95 33.52
N SER A 19 -7.50 43.29 34.31
CA SER A 19 -6.13 42.78 34.10
C SER A 19 -6.02 41.27 34.25
N LYS A 20 -6.73 40.67 35.22
CA LYS A 20 -6.75 39.22 35.40
C LYS A 20 -7.44 38.52 34.22
N GLN A 21 -8.56 39.05 33.75
CA GLN A 21 -9.27 38.53 32.58
C GLN A 21 -8.40 38.59 31.32
N ALA A 22 -7.71 39.71 31.08
CA ALA A 22 -6.80 39.85 29.94
C ALA A 22 -5.66 38.82 29.96
N MET A 23 -5.10 38.54 31.14
CA MET A 23 -4.05 37.52 31.30
C MET A 23 -4.58 36.09 31.08
N ASP A 24 -5.81 35.81 31.53
CA ASP A 24 -6.45 34.51 31.31
C ASP A 24 -6.79 34.30 29.82
N ASP A 25 -7.22 35.36 29.12
CA ASP A 25 -7.50 35.34 27.67
C ASP A 25 -6.21 35.14 26.85
N GLU A 26 -5.11 35.82 27.21
CA GLU A 26 -3.80 35.62 26.57
C GLU A 26 -3.29 34.18 26.75
N LYS A 27 -3.45 33.63 27.95
CA LYS A 27 -3.08 32.24 28.25
C LYS A 27 -3.93 31.25 27.46
N GLN A 28 -5.22 31.51 27.30
CA GLN A 28 -6.10 30.68 26.47
C GLN A 28 -5.73 30.76 24.99
N LEU A 29 -5.43 31.96 24.48
CA LEU A 29 -5.01 32.16 23.10
C LEU A 29 -3.71 31.42 22.80
N LYS A 30 -2.70 31.53 23.69
CA LYS A 30 -1.44 30.80 23.55
C LYS A 30 -1.65 29.28 23.54
N LYS A 31 -2.50 28.77 24.42
CA LYS A 31 -2.86 27.34 24.45
C LYS A 31 -3.60 26.88 23.18
N GLN A 32 -4.44 27.73 22.60
CA GLN A 32 -5.08 27.46 21.30
C GLN A 32 -4.07 27.42 20.16
N GLN A 33 -3.13 28.38 20.12
CA GLN A 33 -2.06 28.42 19.13
C GLN A 33 -1.13 27.20 19.24
N GLU A 34 -0.75 26.79 20.46
CA GLU A 34 0.05 25.58 20.68
C GLU A 34 -0.69 24.32 20.18
N ARG A 35 -2.00 24.23 20.45
CA ARG A 35 -2.82 23.12 19.94
C ARG A 35 -2.92 23.12 18.42
N GLU A 36 -3.11 24.29 17.80
CA GLU A 36 -3.18 24.42 16.35
C GLU A 36 -1.85 24.06 15.69
N GLN A 37 -0.73 24.47 16.29
CA GLN A 37 0.62 24.09 15.84
C GLN A 37 0.84 22.60 15.93
N GLU A 38 0.42 21.97 17.03
CA GLU A 38 0.52 20.52 17.19
C GLU A 38 -0.35 19.76 16.19
N LEU A 39 -1.59 20.21 15.96
CA LEU A 39 -2.46 19.66 14.92
C LEU A 39 -1.82 19.78 13.53
N LYS A 40 -1.30 20.95 13.16
CA LYS A 40 -0.58 21.14 11.88
C LYS A 40 0.66 20.25 11.77
N ARG A 41 1.35 20.00 12.88
CA ARG A 41 2.51 19.10 12.90
C ARG A 41 2.08 17.64 12.70
N GLN A 42 1.00 17.22 13.34
CA GLN A 42 0.42 15.88 13.16
C GLN A 42 -0.11 15.68 11.75
N GLU A 43 -0.81 16.66 11.18
CA GLU A 43 -1.29 16.62 9.79
C GLU A 43 -0.15 16.48 8.80
N LYS A 44 0.93 17.26 8.96
CA LYS A 44 2.13 17.15 8.10
C LYS A 44 2.79 15.78 8.22
N MET A 45 2.88 15.23 9.43
CA MET A 45 3.44 13.89 9.65
C MET A 45 2.56 12.81 9.02
N ALA A 46 1.24 12.90 9.18
CA ALA A 46 0.30 11.96 8.58
C ALA A 46 0.32 12.03 7.05
N GLU A 47 0.41 13.24 6.48
CA GLU A 47 0.55 13.44 5.03
C GLU A 47 1.86 12.86 4.51
N GLN A 48 2.98 13.07 5.21
CA GLN A 48 4.26 12.50 4.84
C GLN A 48 4.20 10.96 4.87
N LEU A 49 3.67 10.38 5.94
CA LEU A 49 3.52 8.92 6.06
C LEU A 49 2.62 8.35 4.96
N LYS A 50 1.53 9.05 4.61
CA LYS A 50 0.66 8.67 3.49
C LYS A 50 1.41 8.68 2.16
N ARG A 51 2.20 9.71 1.88
CA ARG A 51 3.01 9.80 0.66
C ARG A 51 4.07 8.69 0.59
N GLU A 52 4.74 8.41 1.70
CA GLU A 52 5.74 7.35 1.79
C GLU A 52 5.09 5.97 1.55
N THR A 53 3.98 5.67 2.21
CA THR A 53 3.26 4.40 2.01
C THR A 53 2.73 4.23 0.59
N GLU A 54 2.20 5.29 -0.04
CA GLU A 54 1.79 5.24 -1.45
C GLU A 54 2.97 5.01 -2.40
N ALA A 55 4.11 5.66 -2.14
CA ALA A 55 5.32 5.46 -2.93
C ALA A 55 5.85 4.02 -2.78
N THR A 56 5.92 3.49 -1.56
CA THR A 56 6.32 2.11 -1.29
C THR A 56 5.36 1.12 -1.94
N LYS A 57 4.04 1.36 -1.89
CA LYS A 57 3.05 0.51 -2.58
C LYS A 57 3.30 0.45 -4.08
N LYS A 58 3.52 1.60 -4.72
CA LYS A 58 3.83 1.66 -6.17
C LYS A 58 5.12 0.92 -6.51
N GLN A 59 6.16 1.05 -5.68
CA GLN A 59 7.41 0.32 -5.85
C GLN A 59 7.21 -1.19 -5.73
N MET A 60 6.44 -1.65 -4.74
CA MET A 60 6.15 -3.07 -4.56
C MET A 60 5.35 -3.66 -5.73
N GLU A 61 4.36 -2.95 -6.28
CA GLU A 61 3.64 -3.43 -7.47
C GLU A 61 4.56 -3.54 -8.68
N ALA A 62 5.41 -2.52 -8.92
CA ALA A 62 6.39 -2.58 -10.02
C ALA A 62 7.40 -3.74 -9.86
N GLU A 63 7.85 -3.99 -8.64
CA GLU A 63 8.75 -5.12 -8.33
C GLU A 63 8.05 -6.47 -8.52
N LYS A 64 6.77 -6.57 -8.13
CA LYS A 64 5.94 -7.76 -8.34
C LYS A 64 5.75 -8.06 -9.83
N ASP A 65 5.50 -7.04 -10.65
CA ASP A 65 5.37 -7.20 -12.10
C ASP A 65 6.70 -7.64 -12.72
N ALA A 66 7.82 -7.03 -12.32
CA ALA A 66 9.15 -7.44 -12.76
C ALA A 66 9.46 -8.90 -12.39
N LEU A 67 9.10 -9.33 -11.17
CA LEU A 67 9.24 -10.72 -10.74
C LEU A 67 8.35 -11.68 -11.55
N LYS A 68 7.13 -11.27 -11.91
CA LYS A 68 6.23 -12.08 -12.76
C LYS A 68 6.83 -12.31 -14.15
N ILE A 69 7.39 -11.27 -14.77
CA ILE A 69 8.10 -11.36 -16.04
C ILE A 69 9.29 -12.31 -15.92
N TYR A 70 10.12 -12.13 -14.90
CA TYR A 70 11.31 -12.94 -14.67
C TYR A 70 10.97 -14.43 -14.48
N MET A 71 9.98 -14.75 -13.66
CA MET A 71 9.55 -16.14 -13.42
C MET A 71 8.96 -16.78 -14.68
N THR A 72 8.23 -16.02 -15.48
CA THR A 72 7.70 -16.46 -16.78
C THR A 72 8.85 -16.81 -17.72
N CYS A 73 9.87 -15.93 -17.82
CA CYS A 73 11.07 -16.17 -18.62
C CYS A 73 11.82 -17.43 -18.18
N LEU A 74 12.01 -17.63 -16.87
CA LEU A 74 12.67 -18.80 -16.32
C LEU A 74 11.92 -20.10 -16.64
N GLU A 75 10.60 -20.12 -16.52
CA GLU A 75 9.81 -21.33 -16.83
C GLU A 75 9.82 -21.63 -18.34
N ILE A 76 9.75 -20.61 -19.20
CA ILE A 76 9.92 -20.78 -20.65
C ILE A 76 11.31 -21.35 -20.96
N ALA A 77 12.37 -20.74 -20.41
CA ALA A 77 13.74 -21.20 -20.59
C ALA A 77 13.92 -22.64 -20.10
N ARG A 78 13.33 -22.99 -18.96
CA ARG A 78 13.32 -24.35 -18.43
C ARG A 78 12.68 -25.33 -19.40
N ARG A 79 11.52 -25.00 -19.99
CA ARG A 79 10.85 -25.86 -20.99
C ARG A 79 11.72 -26.05 -22.24
N ILE A 80 12.36 -24.98 -22.72
CA ILE A 80 13.30 -25.04 -23.86
C ILE A 80 14.49 -25.95 -23.52
N THR A 81 15.14 -25.73 -22.38
CA THR A 81 16.29 -26.53 -21.93
C THR A 81 15.90 -27.99 -21.73
N ALA A 82 14.70 -28.25 -21.21
CA ALA A 82 14.18 -29.60 -21.07
C ALA A 82 13.92 -30.30 -22.42
N GLY A 83 13.95 -29.59 -23.55
CA GLY A 83 13.71 -30.16 -24.87
C GLY A 83 12.26 -30.12 -25.33
N ASP A 84 11.36 -29.64 -24.48
CA ASP A 84 9.90 -29.66 -24.71
C ASP A 84 9.48 -28.70 -25.83
N LYS A 85 8.27 -28.87 -26.38
CA LYS A 85 7.73 -27.94 -27.36
C LYS A 85 7.11 -26.74 -26.65
N VAL A 86 7.70 -25.57 -26.92
CA VAL A 86 7.26 -24.28 -26.39
C VAL A 86 6.54 -23.50 -27.50
N PRO A 87 5.39 -22.86 -27.21
CA PRO A 87 4.67 -22.03 -28.17
C PRO A 87 5.50 -20.88 -28.72
N MET A 88 5.27 -20.48 -29.98
CA MET A 88 6.02 -19.39 -30.61
C MET A 88 5.91 -18.05 -29.87
N LYS A 89 4.76 -17.77 -29.24
CA LYS A 89 4.55 -16.55 -28.45
C LYS A 89 5.47 -16.53 -27.21
N ASP A 90 5.59 -17.64 -26.49
CA ASP A 90 6.53 -17.79 -25.37
C ASP A 90 8.01 -17.64 -25.82
N HIS A 91 8.36 -18.16 -27.00
CA HIS A 91 9.69 -17.94 -27.57
C HIS A 91 9.98 -16.44 -27.80
N LYS A 92 9.02 -15.70 -28.39
CA LYS A 92 9.16 -14.25 -28.60
C LYS A 92 9.27 -13.49 -27.29
N TYR A 93 8.40 -13.81 -26.33
CA TYR A 93 8.41 -13.22 -25.00
C TYR A 93 9.79 -13.36 -24.34
N LEU A 94 10.36 -14.56 -24.33
CA LEU A 94 11.69 -14.76 -23.75
C LEU A 94 12.80 -14.03 -24.51
N ILE A 95 12.71 -13.91 -25.84
CA ILE A 95 13.66 -13.12 -26.64
C ILE A 95 13.57 -11.62 -26.31
N GLU A 96 12.36 -11.11 -26.13
CA GLU A 96 12.10 -9.70 -25.85
C GLU A 96 12.55 -9.30 -24.44
N HIS A 97 12.31 -10.16 -23.44
CA HIS A 97 12.62 -9.86 -22.03
C HIS A 97 14.01 -10.32 -21.57
N ASP A 98 14.50 -11.48 -22.03
CA ASP A 98 15.84 -11.98 -21.68
C ASP A 98 16.48 -12.79 -22.83
N PRO A 99 17.03 -12.11 -23.86
CA PRO A 99 17.63 -12.78 -25.02
C PRO A 99 18.88 -13.60 -24.66
N ALA A 100 19.58 -13.24 -23.58
CA ALA A 100 20.74 -13.98 -23.11
C ALA A 100 20.33 -15.33 -22.52
N LEU A 101 19.27 -15.36 -21.71
CA LEU A 101 18.68 -16.59 -21.19
C LEU A 101 18.10 -17.44 -22.32
N TYR A 102 17.47 -16.82 -23.32
CA TYR A 102 17.03 -17.54 -24.51
C TYR A 102 18.17 -18.31 -25.18
N GLY A 103 19.28 -17.63 -25.50
CA GLY A 103 20.45 -18.26 -26.11
C GLY A 103 21.05 -19.38 -25.26
N LYS A 104 21.15 -19.17 -23.94
CA LYS A 104 21.58 -20.22 -23.00
C LYS A 104 20.66 -21.42 -23.01
N SER A 105 19.35 -21.19 -23.01
CA SER A 105 18.35 -22.26 -22.97
C SER A 105 18.42 -23.17 -24.19
N LEU A 106 18.67 -22.61 -25.38
CA LEU A 106 18.90 -23.35 -26.62
C LEU A 106 20.20 -24.15 -26.60
N THR A 107 21.26 -23.56 -26.05
CA THR A 107 22.58 -24.22 -25.96
C THR A 107 22.55 -25.43 -25.02
N LEU A 108 21.78 -25.33 -23.93
CA LEU A 108 21.63 -26.39 -22.93
C LEU A 108 20.47 -27.37 -23.26
N ARG A 109 19.81 -27.20 -24.40
CA ARG A 109 18.63 -27.98 -24.76
C ARG A 109 18.93 -29.47 -24.87
N ILE A 110 18.13 -30.27 -24.17
CA ILE A 110 18.17 -31.74 -24.24
C ILE A 110 17.31 -32.21 -25.42
N SER A 111 17.84 -33.11 -26.25
CA SER A 111 17.04 -33.78 -27.28
C SER A 111 16.15 -34.85 -26.67
N LYS A 112 14.85 -34.82 -26.97
CA LYS A 112 13.85 -35.81 -26.52
C LYS A 112 13.19 -36.48 -27.73
N GLU A 113 12.95 -37.79 -27.61
CA GLU A 113 12.25 -38.58 -28.64
C GLU A 113 10.78 -38.17 -28.75
N ASP A 114 10.12 -37.96 -27.60
CA ASP A 114 8.73 -37.46 -27.53
C ASP A 114 8.65 -36.21 -26.63
N PRO A 115 8.83 -35.01 -27.20
CA PRO A 115 8.78 -33.76 -26.45
C PRO A 115 7.35 -33.40 -26.03
N LYS A 116 7.16 -33.09 -24.73
CA LYS A 116 5.87 -32.60 -24.22
C LYS A 116 5.51 -31.26 -24.86
N GLU A 117 4.24 -31.12 -25.28
CA GLU A 117 3.70 -29.84 -25.75
C GLU A 117 3.12 -29.04 -24.58
N HIS A 118 3.53 -27.77 -24.47
CA HIS A 118 3.02 -26.87 -23.45
C HIS A 118 2.07 -25.83 -24.04
N LYS A 119 1.10 -25.41 -23.24
CA LYS A 119 0.30 -24.21 -23.52
C LYS A 119 1.15 -22.97 -23.25
N GLN A 120 0.77 -21.88 -23.92
CA GLN A 120 1.40 -20.57 -23.76
C GLN A 120 1.34 -20.16 -22.29
N LEU A 121 2.45 -19.63 -21.79
CA LEU A 121 2.57 -19.11 -20.43
C LEU A 121 2.54 -17.59 -20.41
N SER A 122 3.15 -16.93 -21.40
CA SER A 122 3.13 -15.47 -21.49
C SER A 122 1.71 -14.96 -21.71
N GLU A 123 1.31 -13.92 -20.97
CA GLU A 123 0.07 -13.19 -21.28
C GLU A 123 0.30 -12.36 -22.56
N ASP A 124 -0.74 -12.17 -23.37
CA ASP A 124 -0.62 -11.38 -24.60
C ASP A 124 -0.37 -9.90 -24.22
N GLU A 125 0.77 -9.35 -24.64
CA GLU A 125 1.20 -7.99 -24.28
C GLU A 125 0.27 -6.87 -24.82
N GLU A 126 -0.58 -7.18 -25.81
CA GLU A 126 -1.56 -6.24 -26.36
C GLU A 126 -2.62 -5.80 -25.33
N GLU A 127 -2.89 -6.57 -24.28
CA GLU A 127 -3.87 -6.20 -23.24
C GLU A 127 -3.30 -5.27 -22.15
N GLN A 128 -1.98 -5.19 -21.98
CA GLN A 128 -1.39 -4.39 -20.89
C GLN A 128 -1.24 -2.89 -21.23
N GLN A 129 -1.35 -2.49 -22.49
CA GLN A 129 -1.26 -1.08 -22.90
C GLN A 129 -2.55 -0.27 -22.69
N HIS A 130 -3.65 -0.91 -22.27
CA HIS A 130 -4.98 -0.29 -22.17
C HIS A 130 -5.51 -0.08 -20.74
N THR A 131 -4.75 -0.35 -19.68
CA THR A 131 -5.27 -0.27 -18.30
C THR A 131 -4.84 0.97 -17.50
N SER A 132 -4.14 1.94 -18.10
CA SER A 132 -3.83 3.22 -17.44
C SER A 132 -4.85 4.34 -17.68
N SER A 133 -6.07 4.01 -18.12
CA SER A 133 -7.14 4.98 -18.41
C SER A 133 -8.51 4.50 -17.91
N THR A 134 -8.74 4.55 -16.60
CA THR A 134 -10.09 4.63 -16.01
C THR A 134 -9.90 5.35 -14.67
N GLY A 135 -10.22 6.63 -14.53
CA GLY A 135 -11.55 7.18 -14.76
C GLY A 135 -12.30 7.12 -13.43
N LEU A 136 -12.21 8.20 -12.65
CA LEU A 136 -12.96 8.40 -11.41
C LEU A 136 -14.47 8.22 -11.67
N THR A 137 -15.12 7.25 -11.02
CA THR A 137 -16.51 7.38 -10.57
C THR A 137 -16.71 6.57 -9.29
N ASN A 138 -17.37 7.21 -8.34
CA ASN A 138 -17.62 6.76 -6.98
C ASN A 138 -19.13 6.59 -6.84
N GLU A 139 -19.69 5.38 -6.82
CA GLU A 139 -21.07 5.18 -6.41
C GLU A 139 -21.22 3.75 -5.86
N GLY A 140 -21.74 3.61 -4.64
CA GLY A 140 -21.66 2.39 -3.83
C GLY A 140 -22.63 1.27 -4.16
N SER A 141 -22.41 0.12 -3.52
CA SER A 141 -23.47 -0.85 -3.23
C SER A 141 -23.05 -1.78 -2.10
N THR A 142 -24.07 -2.20 -1.35
CA THR A 142 -24.07 -2.73 0.01
C THR A 142 -23.85 -4.23 0.09
N ASP A 143 -23.16 -4.64 1.16
CA ASP A 143 -23.43 -5.76 2.08
C ASP A 143 -23.97 -7.09 1.52
N GLY A 144 -23.18 -8.15 1.71
CA GLY A 144 -23.53 -9.53 1.37
C GLY A 144 -22.54 -10.49 2.02
N HIS A 145 -22.70 -10.70 3.33
CA HIS A 145 -21.95 -11.64 4.15
C HIS A 145 -22.33 -13.09 3.78
N GLU A 146 -21.35 -13.92 3.36
CA GLU A 146 -21.52 -15.37 3.29
C GLU A 146 -20.43 -16.06 4.11
N VAL A 147 -20.86 -16.65 5.22
CA VAL A 147 -20.06 -17.39 6.20
C VAL A 147 -19.72 -18.77 5.65
N LEU A 148 -18.43 -19.04 5.43
CA LEU A 148 -17.93 -20.36 5.06
C LEU A 148 -17.72 -21.23 6.31
N ASN A 149 -18.48 -22.32 6.39
CA ASN A 149 -18.39 -23.36 7.40
C ASN A 149 -17.03 -24.07 7.34
N THR A 150 -16.34 -24.20 8.48
CA THR A 150 -15.15 -25.05 8.64
C THR A 150 -15.51 -26.30 9.42
N ASP A 151 -15.77 -27.40 8.71
CA ASP A 151 -15.88 -28.72 9.31
C ASP A 151 -14.50 -29.15 9.85
N THR A 152 -14.37 -29.06 11.17
CA THR A 152 -13.23 -29.56 11.93
C THR A 152 -13.44 -31.04 12.20
N SER A 153 -13.04 -31.90 11.27
CA SER A 153 -12.99 -33.34 11.50
C SER A 153 -11.62 -33.70 12.09
N SER A 154 -11.59 -33.77 13.42
CA SER A 154 -10.47 -34.22 14.24
C SER A 154 -10.13 -35.68 13.96
N SER A 155 -8.93 -35.95 13.43
CA SER A 155 -8.33 -37.29 13.52
C SER A 155 -7.18 -37.25 14.53
N ALA A 156 -7.42 -37.95 15.64
CA ALA A 156 -6.48 -38.16 16.72
C ALA A 156 -5.24 -38.93 16.23
N VAL A 157 -4.05 -38.46 16.64
CA VAL A 157 -2.80 -39.22 16.56
C VAL A 157 -2.33 -39.48 17.98
N ASP A 158 -2.53 -40.72 18.42
CA ASP A 158 -2.03 -41.29 19.68
C ASP A 158 -0.49 -41.35 19.66
N ILE A 159 0.15 -40.60 20.55
CA ILE A 159 1.57 -40.76 20.87
C ILE A 159 1.66 -41.57 22.16
N LYS A 160 2.16 -42.80 22.05
CA LYS A 160 2.39 -43.72 23.17
C LYS A 160 3.79 -43.44 23.76
N ILE A 161 3.82 -43.08 25.04
CA ILE A 161 5.04 -42.98 25.88
C ILE A 161 5.38 -44.37 26.42
#